data_AF-A0A432I4W1-F1
#
_entry.id   AF-A0A432I4W1-F1
#
_cell.length_a   1.000
_cell.length_b   1.000
_cell.length_c   1.000
_cell.angle_alpha   90.00
_cell.angle_beta   90.00
_cell.angle_gamma   90.00
#
_symmetry.space_group_name_H-M   'P 1'
#
loop_
_entity.id
_entity.type
_entity.pdbx_description
1 polymer ?
#
loop_
_entity_poly.entity_id
_entity_poly.type
_entity_poly.pdbx_seq_one_letter_code
_entity_poly.pdbx_strand_id
1 'polypeptide(L)'
;MSEAASKWLGERLADWEKRGHDTTTLQQHLAAESVGASERLLHAERTIEAAERLRGRLEDMPAAWPERDVLLSRLRDPMNFQAVEREWLRLMRKRRPWHLLADRMRDRWSREGRSQQLTRWVERLDRLDESMIPEAQEVLLLLEQAATEQTLDTAMANLFDRQERRRVALEQMMDWMRDQRGWGMQSVSGTLSERYEAAERLLKLDELLLQVQESIDESVGPYDNNAAALLHERAELCQRMEDEQRLRDLLAQVEECGRDHDERLVALQDEHDRLRTAGFHLEARDPLQPADLLAHEVGLVDLQADVARLRRAWGALIPMARLFPEAGAELSALEGQVHLVGELESLLEELTGRR
;
A
#
# COMPACT_ATOMS: atom_id res chain seq x y z
N MET A 1 -32.32 11.49 58.09
CA MET A 1 -31.28 10.49 58.44
C MET A 1 -30.94 10.69 59.90
N SER A 2 -30.98 9.66 60.76
CA SER A 2 -30.50 9.81 62.14
C SER A 2 -28.98 10.01 62.14
N GLU A 3 -28.44 10.63 63.19
CA GLU A 3 -27.01 10.90 63.35
C GLU A 3 -26.15 9.61 63.24
N ALA A 4 -26.69 8.49 63.73
CA ALA A 4 -26.10 7.16 63.61
C ALA A 4 -26.04 6.65 62.15
N ALA A 5 -27.08 6.90 61.35
CA ALA A 5 -27.12 6.51 59.93
C ALA A 5 -26.13 7.33 59.09
N SER A 6 -25.93 8.61 59.43
CA SER A 6 -24.95 9.48 58.77
C SER A 6 -23.52 9.03 59.05
N LYS A 7 -23.21 8.69 60.31
CA LYS A 7 -21.89 8.18 60.71
C LYS A 7 -21.57 6.85 60.03
N TRP A 8 -22.52 5.92 59.99
CA TRP A 8 -22.36 4.62 59.33
C TRP A 8 -22.14 4.74 57.81
N LEU A 9 -22.86 5.64 57.14
CA LEU A 9 -22.65 5.93 55.72
C LEU A 9 -21.23 6.46 55.45
N GLY A 10 -20.74 7.36 56.32
CA GLY A 10 -19.38 7.90 56.23
C GLY A 10 -18.31 6.83 56.39
N GLU A 11 -18.50 5.88 57.32
CA GLU A 11 -17.59 4.74 57.50
C GLU A 11 -17.55 3.83 56.26
N ARG A 12 -18.71 3.59 55.62
CA ARG A 12 -18.78 2.79 54.38
C ARG A 12 -18.15 3.48 53.17
N LEU A 13 -18.38 4.79 53.02
CA LEU A 13 -17.74 5.57 51.96
C LEU A 13 -16.21 5.58 52.12
N ALA A 14 -15.71 5.74 53.35
CA ALA A 14 -14.27 5.68 53.62
C ALA A 14 -13.67 4.29 53.35
N ASP A 15 -14.41 3.22 53.61
CA ASP A 15 -13.99 1.86 53.25
C ASP A 15 -13.92 1.64 51.73
N TRP A 16 -14.87 2.17 50.97
CA TRP A 16 -14.85 2.11 49.50
C TRP A 16 -13.72 2.95 48.90
N GLU A 17 -13.45 4.13 49.46
CA GLU A 17 -12.35 4.98 49.03
C GLU A 17 -10.99 4.31 49.28
N LYS A 18 -10.81 3.64 50.43
CA LYS A 18 -9.62 2.81 50.70
C LYS A 18 -9.42 1.67 49.71
N ARG A 19 -10.50 1.14 49.12
CA ARG A 19 -10.48 0.11 48.08
C ARG A 19 -10.22 0.67 46.67
N GLY A 20 -9.98 1.98 46.55
CA GLY A 20 -9.61 2.66 45.32
C GLY A 20 -10.78 3.19 44.49
N HIS A 21 -11.99 3.24 45.05
CA HIS A 21 -13.17 3.77 44.38
C HIS A 21 -13.31 5.28 44.61
N ASP A 22 -13.65 6.03 43.55
CA ASP A 22 -14.13 7.40 43.64
C ASP A 22 -15.57 7.38 44.14
N THR A 23 -15.79 7.91 45.34
CA THR A 23 -17.11 7.90 45.99
C THR A 23 -17.90 9.19 45.76
N THR A 24 -17.38 10.18 45.04
CA THR A 24 -18.02 11.50 44.88
C THR A 24 -19.40 11.44 44.19
N THR A 25 -19.51 10.74 43.07
CA THR A 25 -20.75 10.52 42.33
C THR A 25 -21.74 9.67 43.12
N LEU A 26 -21.23 8.66 43.84
CA LEU A 26 -22.01 7.77 44.69
C LEU A 26 -22.59 8.52 45.90
N GLN A 27 -21.83 9.43 46.50
CA GLN A 27 -22.30 10.34 47.55
C GLN A 27 -23.44 11.23 47.05
N GLN A 28 -23.30 11.80 45.85
CA GLN A 28 -24.36 12.61 45.24
C GLN A 28 -25.63 11.79 44.97
N HIS A 29 -25.49 10.56 44.48
CA HIS A 29 -26.61 9.65 44.23
C HIS A 29 -27.37 9.27 45.52
N LEU A 30 -26.63 9.04 46.60
CA LEU A 30 -27.19 8.72 47.92
C LEU A 30 -27.83 9.96 48.59
N ALA A 31 -27.33 11.17 48.30
CA ALA A 31 -27.83 12.42 48.86
C ALA A 31 -29.07 13.00 48.15
N ALA A 32 -29.35 12.57 46.92
CA ALA A 32 -30.33 13.22 46.03
C ALA A 32 -31.80 13.22 46.53
N GLU A 33 -32.22 12.27 47.37
CA GLU A 33 -33.59 12.19 47.91
C GLU A 33 -33.60 11.51 49.28
N SER A 34 -34.57 11.78 50.17
CA SER A 34 -34.63 11.16 51.51
C SER A 34 -35.47 9.87 51.57
N VAL A 35 -36.32 9.64 50.56
CA VAL A 35 -37.22 8.47 50.47
C VAL A 35 -36.49 7.32 49.75
N GLY A 36 -36.55 6.10 50.29
CA GLY A 36 -35.89 4.93 49.68
C GLY A 36 -34.36 4.87 49.87
N ALA A 37 -33.80 5.57 50.87
CA ALA A 37 -32.35 5.59 51.15
C ALA A 37 -31.75 4.18 51.34
N SER A 38 -32.46 3.27 52.02
CA SER A 38 -31.99 1.89 52.23
C SER A 38 -31.90 1.09 50.92
N GLU A 39 -32.82 1.31 49.98
CA GLU A 39 -32.82 0.62 48.69
C GLU A 39 -31.69 1.10 47.79
N ARG A 40 -31.47 2.42 47.73
CA ARG A 40 -30.31 3.00 47.02
C ARG A 40 -28.98 2.57 47.62
N LEU A 41 -28.93 2.40 48.94
CA LEU A 41 -27.72 1.88 49.58
C LEU A 41 -27.45 0.42 49.22
N LEU A 42 -28.47 -0.44 49.28
CA LEU A 42 -28.35 -1.83 48.81
C LEU A 42 -27.96 -1.89 47.33
N HIS A 43 -28.49 -0.98 46.51
CA HIS A 43 -28.10 -0.86 45.11
C HIS A 43 -26.63 -0.45 44.96
N ALA A 44 -26.17 0.55 45.71
CA ALA A 44 -24.77 0.99 45.73
C ALA A 44 -23.81 -0.13 46.15
N GLU A 45 -24.14 -0.88 47.21
CA GLU A 45 -23.35 -2.04 47.65
C GLU A 45 -23.24 -3.10 46.55
N ARG A 46 -24.36 -3.47 45.91
CA ARG A 46 -24.37 -4.42 44.79
C ARG A 46 -23.56 -3.92 43.60
N THR A 47 -23.64 -2.63 43.29
CA THR A 47 -22.89 -2.01 42.19
C THR A 47 -21.39 -2.03 42.47
N ILE A 48 -20.97 -1.77 43.71
CA ILE A 48 -19.56 -1.82 44.11
C ILE A 48 -19.04 -3.26 44.05
N GLU A 49 -19.78 -4.23 44.58
CA GLU A 49 -19.39 -5.65 44.48
C GLU A 49 -19.30 -6.13 43.03
N ALA A 50 -20.18 -5.64 42.15
CA ALA A 50 -20.14 -5.95 40.73
C ALA A 50 -18.94 -5.26 40.03
N ALA A 51 -18.66 -4.01 40.39
CA ALA A 51 -17.50 -3.27 39.90
C ALA A 51 -16.18 -3.94 40.33
N GLU A 52 -16.08 -4.43 41.56
CA GLU A 52 -14.87 -5.13 42.02
C GLU A 52 -14.66 -6.46 41.29
N ARG A 53 -15.73 -7.21 41.04
CA ARG A 53 -15.67 -8.43 40.21
C ARG A 53 -15.24 -8.12 38.79
N LEU A 54 -15.77 -7.05 38.19
CA LEU A 54 -15.36 -6.61 36.86
C LEU A 54 -13.91 -6.13 36.84
N ARG A 55 -13.45 -5.42 37.89
CA ARG A 55 -12.07 -4.98 38.03
C ARG A 55 -11.10 -6.16 37.98
N GLY A 56 -11.36 -7.24 38.72
CA GLY A 56 -10.52 -8.45 38.65
C GLY A 56 -10.46 -9.03 37.23
N ARG A 57 -11.59 -9.09 36.52
CA ARG A 57 -11.63 -9.54 35.12
C ARG A 57 -10.86 -8.62 34.16
N LEU A 58 -10.87 -7.31 34.41
CA LEU A 58 -10.10 -6.34 33.63
C LEU A 58 -8.60 -6.43 33.95
N GLU A 59 -8.23 -6.76 35.18
CA GLU A 59 -6.84 -6.97 35.59
C GLU A 59 -6.24 -8.22 34.92
N ASP A 60 -7.04 -9.27 34.72
CA ASP A 60 -6.66 -10.50 34.02
C ASP A 60 -6.51 -10.31 32.50
N MET A 61 -6.94 -9.17 31.93
CA MET A 61 -6.79 -8.90 30.50
C MET A 61 -5.31 -8.71 30.12
N PRO A 62 -4.92 -9.04 28.88
CA PRO A 62 -3.57 -8.79 28.40
C PRO A 62 -3.15 -7.32 28.57
N ALA A 63 -1.97 -7.09 29.14
CA ALA A 63 -1.44 -5.73 29.33
C ALA A 63 -1.18 -4.99 28.01
N ALA A 64 -1.04 -5.72 26.89
CA ALA A 64 -0.89 -5.13 25.56
C ALA A 64 -2.18 -4.48 25.03
N TRP A 65 -3.33 -4.70 25.68
CA TRP A 65 -4.60 -4.11 25.24
C TRP A 65 -4.79 -2.73 25.86
N PRO A 66 -4.67 -1.63 25.10
CA PRO A 66 -4.79 -0.28 25.63
C PRO A 66 -6.19 -0.02 26.22
N GLU A 67 -7.22 -0.74 25.76
CA GLU A 67 -8.57 -0.65 26.29
C GLU A 67 -8.64 -1.03 27.79
N ARG A 68 -7.71 -1.87 28.27
CA ARG A 68 -7.63 -2.30 29.67
C ARG A 68 -7.52 -1.11 30.63
N ASP A 69 -6.53 -0.25 30.43
CA ASP A 69 -6.24 0.87 31.33
C ASP A 69 -7.36 1.92 31.28
N VAL A 70 -7.93 2.14 30.09
CA VAL A 70 -9.08 3.02 29.89
C VAL A 70 -10.29 2.51 30.70
N LEU A 71 -10.63 1.22 30.59
CA LEU A 71 -11.75 0.63 31.32
C LEU A 71 -11.51 0.62 32.83
N LEU A 72 -10.30 0.27 33.29
CA LEU A 72 -9.92 0.30 34.71
C LEU A 72 -10.03 1.72 35.30
N SER A 73 -9.55 2.72 34.56
CA SER A 73 -9.60 4.12 35.03
C SER A 73 -11.02 4.64 35.20
N ARG A 74 -11.95 4.22 34.33
CA ARG A 74 -13.38 4.58 34.36
C ARG A 74 -14.15 3.82 35.43
N LEU A 75 -13.75 2.58 35.72
CA LEU A 75 -14.36 1.74 36.75
C LEU A 75 -14.02 2.20 38.18
N ARG A 76 -13.05 3.12 38.34
CA ARG A 76 -12.80 3.79 39.62
C ARG A 76 -14.06 4.47 40.16
N ASP A 77 -14.92 5.01 39.28
CA ASP A 77 -16.25 5.45 39.67
C ASP A 77 -17.24 4.28 39.53
N PRO A 78 -17.76 3.72 40.65
CA PRO A 78 -18.65 2.57 40.60
C PRO A 78 -19.94 2.83 39.82
N MET A 79 -20.38 4.09 39.70
CA MET A 79 -21.59 4.45 38.95
C MET A 79 -21.42 4.21 37.44
N ASN A 80 -20.18 4.14 36.94
CA ASN A 80 -19.90 3.80 35.54
C ASN A 80 -19.96 2.30 35.24
N PHE A 81 -20.19 1.45 36.24
CA PHE A 81 -20.17 -0.01 36.12
C PHE A 81 -20.91 -0.53 34.88
N GLN A 82 -22.17 -0.15 34.68
CA GLN A 82 -22.98 -0.65 33.54
C GLN A 82 -22.44 -0.21 32.17
N ALA A 83 -21.79 0.95 32.08
CA ALA A 83 -21.18 1.41 30.84
C ALA A 83 -19.89 0.62 30.56
N VAL A 84 -19.03 0.47 31.58
CA VAL A 84 -17.78 -0.29 31.48
C VAL A 84 -18.05 -1.76 31.19
N GLU A 85 -19.02 -2.38 31.85
CA GLU A 85 -19.39 -3.79 31.64
C GLU A 85 -19.86 -4.04 30.20
N ARG A 86 -20.72 -3.16 29.66
CA ARG A 86 -21.20 -3.28 28.27
C ARG A 86 -20.05 -3.18 27.27
N GLU A 87 -19.10 -2.29 27.53
CA GLU A 87 -17.93 -2.09 26.68
C GLU A 87 -16.96 -3.27 26.76
N TRP A 88 -16.68 -3.76 27.97
CA TRP A 88 -15.91 -4.97 28.20
C TRP A 88 -16.55 -6.18 27.50
N LEU A 89 -17.87 -6.39 27.63
CA LEU A 89 -18.57 -7.47 26.94
C LEU A 89 -18.45 -7.35 25.42
N ARG A 90 -18.53 -6.14 24.87
CA ARG A 90 -18.36 -5.90 23.42
C ARG A 90 -16.94 -6.25 22.97
N LEU A 91 -15.93 -5.83 23.73
CA LEU A 91 -14.53 -6.15 23.45
C LEU A 91 -14.27 -7.65 23.50
N MET A 92 -14.73 -8.33 24.56
CA MET A 92 -14.55 -9.78 24.71
C MET A 92 -15.25 -10.57 23.62
N ARG A 93 -16.45 -10.15 23.17
CA ARG A 93 -17.11 -10.80 22.01
C ARG A 93 -16.29 -10.68 20.73
N LYS A 94 -15.59 -9.55 20.54
CA LYS A 94 -14.77 -9.30 19.36
C LYS A 94 -13.46 -10.08 19.39
N ARG A 95 -12.76 -10.11 20.53
CA ARG A 95 -11.38 -10.64 20.62
C ARG A 95 -11.26 -12.03 21.23
N ARG A 96 -12.07 -12.37 22.23
CA ARG A 96 -11.96 -13.63 23.00
C ARG A 96 -13.32 -14.17 23.42
N PRO A 97 -14.21 -14.55 22.47
CA PRO A 97 -15.57 -14.97 22.79
C PRO A 97 -15.62 -16.24 23.65
N TRP A 98 -14.61 -17.10 23.57
CA TRP A 98 -14.50 -18.32 24.38
C TRP A 98 -14.41 -18.06 25.89
N HIS A 99 -13.92 -16.90 26.33
CA HIS A 99 -13.91 -16.54 27.76
C HIS A 99 -15.33 -16.35 28.29
N LEU A 100 -16.18 -15.67 27.52
CA LEU A 100 -17.59 -15.46 27.87
C LEU A 100 -18.37 -16.78 27.87
N LEU A 101 -18.05 -17.67 26.92
CA LEU A 101 -18.62 -19.01 26.87
C LEU A 101 -18.18 -19.84 28.07
N ALA A 102 -16.88 -19.87 28.38
CA ALA A 102 -16.35 -20.63 29.51
C ALA A 102 -16.95 -20.17 30.84
N ASP A 103 -17.14 -18.86 31.03
CA ASP A 103 -17.79 -18.33 32.22
C ASP A 103 -19.24 -18.82 32.35
N ARG A 104 -20.00 -18.81 31.25
CA ARG A 104 -21.38 -19.33 31.20
C ARG A 104 -21.45 -20.84 31.46
N MET A 105 -20.46 -21.59 30.97
CA MET A 105 -20.47 -23.06 31.05
C MET A 105 -19.75 -23.61 32.28
N ARG A 106 -19.21 -22.74 33.15
CA ARG A 106 -18.42 -23.10 34.33
C ARG A 106 -19.09 -24.16 35.20
N ASP A 107 -20.38 -23.98 35.51
CA ASP A 107 -21.14 -24.91 36.36
C ASP A 107 -21.28 -26.29 35.73
N ARG A 108 -21.48 -26.35 34.40
CA ARG A 108 -21.61 -27.61 33.67
C ARG A 108 -20.30 -28.41 33.73
N TRP A 109 -19.20 -27.77 33.37
CA TRP A 109 -17.88 -28.39 33.39
C TRP A 109 -17.43 -28.77 34.81
N SER A 110 -17.84 -28.00 35.83
CA SER A 110 -17.60 -28.31 37.23
C SER A 110 -18.35 -29.58 37.69
N ARG A 111 -19.62 -29.74 37.30
CA ARG A 111 -20.40 -30.96 37.61
C ARG A 111 -19.80 -32.22 36.98
N GLU A 112 -19.14 -32.08 35.84
CA GLU A 112 -18.41 -33.18 35.19
C GLU A 112 -17.01 -33.41 35.77
N GLY A 113 -16.55 -32.59 36.73
CA GLY A 113 -15.20 -32.68 37.29
C GLY A 113 -14.09 -32.22 36.34
N ARG A 114 -14.44 -31.50 35.28
CA ARG A 114 -13.54 -31.16 34.15
C ARG A 114 -13.19 -29.67 34.07
N SER A 115 -13.38 -28.90 35.14
CA SER A 115 -13.07 -27.45 35.17
C SER A 115 -11.64 -27.12 34.72
N GLN A 116 -10.66 -27.93 35.12
CA GLN A 116 -9.27 -27.72 34.68
C GLN A 116 -9.08 -27.94 33.17
N GLN A 117 -9.86 -28.86 32.56
CA GLN A 117 -9.82 -29.06 31.12
C GLN A 117 -10.39 -27.85 30.39
N LEU A 118 -11.50 -27.29 30.87
CA LEU A 118 -12.06 -26.05 30.31
C LEU A 118 -11.04 -24.92 30.31
N THR A 119 -10.34 -24.71 31.44
CA THR A 119 -9.28 -23.70 31.55
C THR A 119 -8.18 -23.93 30.51
N ARG A 120 -7.69 -25.16 30.35
CA ARG A 120 -6.66 -25.48 29.33
C ARG A 120 -7.13 -25.20 27.91
N TRP A 121 -8.39 -25.50 27.58
CA TRP A 121 -8.94 -25.20 26.25
C TRP A 121 -9.03 -23.71 25.99
N VAL A 122 -9.47 -22.95 26.98
CA VAL A 122 -9.56 -21.48 26.93
C VAL A 122 -8.16 -20.86 26.73
N GLU A 123 -7.17 -21.31 27.50
CA GLU A 123 -5.77 -20.87 27.37
C GLU A 123 -5.17 -21.24 26.00
N ARG A 124 -5.54 -22.39 25.45
CA ARG A 124 -5.12 -22.77 24.10
C ARG A 124 -5.74 -21.85 23.06
N LEU A 125 -7.03 -21.56 23.16
CA LEU A 125 -7.74 -20.63 22.27
C LEU A 125 -7.20 -19.20 22.34
N ASP A 126 -6.61 -18.77 23.46
CA ASP A 126 -5.97 -17.45 23.55
C ASP A 126 -4.76 -17.27 22.62
N ARG A 127 -4.24 -18.35 22.05
CA ARG A 127 -3.17 -18.33 21.04
C ARG A 127 -3.71 -18.23 19.60
N LEU A 128 -5.03 -18.26 19.45
CA LEU A 128 -5.69 -18.12 18.17
C LEU A 128 -5.62 -16.66 17.73
N ASP A 129 -5.26 -16.44 16.46
CA ASP A 129 -5.28 -15.12 15.85
C ASP A 129 -6.74 -14.60 15.78
N GLU A 130 -6.93 -13.30 15.99
CA GLU A 130 -8.28 -12.69 16.03
C GLU A 130 -9.07 -12.92 14.73
N SER A 131 -8.38 -13.03 13.59
CA SER A 131 -9.02 -13.31 12.30
C SER A 131 -9.60 -14.72 12.18
N MET A 132 -9.18 -15.65 13.04
CA MET A 132 -9.63 -17.05 13.03
C MET A 132 -10.85 -17.29 13.94
N ILE A 133 -11.35 -16.25 14.60
CA ILE A 133 -12.53 -16.32 15.49
C ILE A 133 -13.77 -16.86 14.76
N PRO A 134 -14.10 -16.44 13.51
CA PRO A 134 -15.23 -17.00 12.77
C PRO A 134 -15.14 -18.51 12.56
N GLU A 135 -13.93 -19.04 12.38
CA GLU A 135 -13.64 -20.46 12.16
C GLU A 135 -13.70 -21.29 13.45
N ALA A 136 -13.71 -20.65 14.62
CA ALA A 136 -13.74 -21.31 15.92
C ALA A 136 -15.14 -21.83 16.33
N GLN A 137 -16.19 -21.59 15.53
CA GLN A 137 -17.58 -21.94 15.89
C GLN A 137 -17.78 -23.41 16.28
N GLU A 138 -17.13 -24.34 15.56
CA GLU A 138 -17.19 -25.77 15.86
C GLU A 138 -16.66 -26.08 17.25
N VAL A 139 -15.49 -25.53 17.59
CA VAL A 139 -14.88 -25.68 18.92
C VAL A 139 -15.76 -25.07 19.99
N LEU A 140 -16.31 -23.87 19.75
CA LEU A 140 -17.21 -23.21 20.70
C LEU A 140 -18.46 -24.07 20.98
N LEU A 141 -19.05 -24.68 19.96
CA LEU A 141 -20.18 -25.59 20.13
C LEU A 141 -19.80 -26.82 20.97
N LEU A 142 -18.64 -27.42 20.71
CA LEU A 142 -18.14 -28.57 21.48
C LEU A 142 -17.83 -28.20 22.94
N LEU A 143 -17.32 -26.99 23.18
CA LEU A 143 -17.10 -26.47 24.53
C LEU A 143 -18.43 -26.25 25.27
N GLU A 144 -19.44 -25.74 24.58
CA GLU A 144 -20.79 -25.58 25.13
C GLU A 144 -21.40 -26.92 25.53
N GLN A 145 -21.16 -27.96 24.73
CA GLN A 145 -21.66 -29.32 24.97
C GLN A 145 -20.84 -30.12 26.00
N ALA A 146 -19.73 -29.58 26.49
CA ALA A 146 -18.76 -30.31 27.31
C ALA A 146 -18.31 -31.64 26.66
N ALA A 147 -18.02 -31.58 25.35
CA ALA A 147 -17.68 -32.75 24.55
C ALA A 147 -16.46 -33.52 25.09
N THR A 148 -16.26 -34.73 24.59
CA THR A 148 -15.11 -35.56 25.00
C THR A 148 -13.79 -34.90 24.63
N GLU A 149 -12.75 -35.19 25.41
CA GLU A 149 -11.39 -34.67 25.18
C GLU A 149 -10.91 -34.96 23.75
N GLN A 150 -11.09 -36.18 23.26
CA GLN A 150 -10.70 -36.58 21.91
C GLN A 150 -11.41 -35.76 20.81
N THR A 151 -12.72 -35.49 20.97
CA THR A 151 -13.48 -34.68 20.00
C THR A 151 -12.99 -33.23 20.00
N LEU A 152 -12.78 -32.64 21.18
CA LEU A 152 -12.26 -31.28 21.31
C LEU A 152 -10.84 -31.16 20.77
N ASP A 153 -9.97 -32.14 21.06
CA ASP A 153 -8.59 -32.14 20.55
C ASP A 153 -8.55 -32.16 19.03
N THR A 154 -9.40 -32.98 18.41
CA THR A 154 -9.47 -33.07 16.94
C THR A 154 -9.93 -31.75 16.34
N ALA A 155 -10.99 -31.14 16.87
CA ALA A 155 -11.50 -29.86 16.40
C ALA A 155 -10.48 -28.72 16.61
N MET A 156 -9.82 -28.71 17.78
CA MET A 156 -8.75 -27.75 18.08
C MET A 156 -7.55 -27.92 17.17
N ALA A 157 -7.07 -29.15 16.96
CA ALA A 157 -5.97 -29.43 16.03
C ALA A 157 -6.31 -28.93 14.63
N ASN A 158 -7.51 -29.25 14.11
CA ASN A 158 -7.96 -28.76 12.81
C ASN A 158 -7.98 -27.23 12.72
N LEU A 159 -8.44 -26.52 13.75
CA LEU A 159 -8.47 -25.06 13.79
C LEU A 159 -7.05 -24.46 13.76
N PHE A 160 -6.15 -24.96 14.61
CA PHE A 160 -4.77 -24.49 14.68
C PHE A 160 -3.96 -24.86 13.42
N ASP A 161 -4.19 -26.03 12.82
CA ASP A 161 -3.57 -26.43 11.56
C ASP A 161 -4.02 -25.53 10.38
N ARG A 162 -5.25 -25.00 10.42
CA ARG A 162 -5.70 -24.01 9.42
C ARG A 162 -4.98 -22.67 9.62
N GLN A 163 -4.87 -22.19 10.85
CA GLN A 163 -4.12 -20.98 11.16
C GLN A 163 -2.66 -21.11 10.72
N GLU A 164 -2.02 -22.24 11.04
CA GLU A 164 -0.62 -22.47 10.72
C GLU A 164 -0.39 -22.54 9.21
N ARG A 165 -1.26 -23.23 8.46
CA ARG A 165 -1.19 -23.24 7.00
C ARG A 165 -1.30 -21.85 6.39
N ARG A 166 -2.22 -21.01 6.89
CA ARG A 166 -2.36 -19.62 6.45
C ARG A 166 -1.11 -18.81 6.80
N ARG A 167 -0.58 -18.93 8.02
CA ARG A 167 0.65 -18.26 8.46
C ARG A 167 1.83 -18.60 7.56
N VAL A 168 2.06 -19.89 7.30
CA VAL A 168 3.15 -20.37 6.43
C VAL A 168 2.99 -19.88 5.00
N ALA A 169 1.78 -19.94 4.43
CA ALA A 169 1.52 -19.45 3.07
C ALA A 169 1.80 -17.94 2.94
N LEU A 170 1.37 -17.16 3.94
CA LEU A 170 1.65 -15.73 3.98
C LEU A 170 3.15 -15.44 4.10
N GLU A 171 3.86 -16.16 4.97
CA GLU A 171 5.32 -16.02 5.11
C GLU A 171 6.05 -16.33 3.81
N GLN A 172 5.69 -17.42 3.13
CA GLN A 172 6.26 -17.75 1.82
C GLN A 172 6.03 -16.66 0.78
N MET A 173 4.82 -16.08 0.74
CA MET A 173 4.49 -14.99 -0.18
C MET A 173 5.29 -13.72 0.13
N MET A 174 5.41 -13.35 1.41
CA MET A 174 6.19 -12.18 1.83
C MET A 174 7.69 -12.36 1.60
N ASP A 175 8.22 -13.55 1.84
CA ASP A 175 9.63 -13.85 1.59
C ASP A 175 9.92 -13.82 0.09
N TRP A 176 9.02 -14.34 -0.75
CA TRP A 176 9.13 -14.19 -2.21
C TRP A 176 9.12 -12.72 -2.66
N MET A 177 8.19 -11.91 -2.15
CA MET A 177 8.11 -10.47 -2.47
C MET A 177 9.37 -9.70 -2.03
N ARG A 178 9.99 -10.10 -0.92
CA ARG A 178 11.20 -9.47 -0.41
C ARG A 178 12.43 -9.90 -1.20
N ASP A 179 12.63 -11.21 -1.33
CA ASP A 179 13.89 -11.78 -1.81
C ASP A 179 13.97 -11.81 -3.34
N GLN A 180 12.84 -12.01 -4.02
CA GLN A 180 12.80 -12.09 -5.49
C GLN A 180 12.41 -10.77 -6.14
N ARG A 181 11.51 -10.02 -5.51
CA ARG A 181 11.02 -8.75 -6.08
C ARG A 181 11.70 -7.52 -5.48
N GLY A 182 12.14 -7.54 -4.22
CA GLY A 182 12.86 -6.42 -3.59
C GLY A 182 11.98 -5.39 -2.87
N TRP A 183 10.73 -5.74 -2.56
CA TRP A 183 9.81 -4.84 -1.85
C TRP A 183 10.20 -4.61 -0.39
N GLY A 184 10.11 -3.36 0.08
CA GLY A 184 10.28 -3.01 1.48
C GLY A 184 9.08 -3.47 2.30
N MET A 185 9.23 -4.36 3.29
CA MET A 185 8.12 -4.98 4.03
C MET A 185 7.60 -4.12 5.21
N GLN A 186 7.60 -2.79 5.06
CA GLN A 186 7.39 -1.87 6.18
C GLN A 186 5.92 -1.81 6.62
N SER A 187 5.01 -2.06 5.69
CA SER A 187 3.56 -2.01 5.88
C SER A 187 2.95 -3.23 6.58
N VAL A 188 3.72 -4.31 6.78
CA VAL A 188 3.16 -5.59 7.25
C VAL A 188 3.19 -5.68 8.78
N SER A 189 2.04 -5.47 9.42
CA SER A 189 1.86 -5.69 10.86
C SER A 189 0.42 -6.07 11.18
N GLY A 190 0.19 -6.52 12.42
CA GLY A 190 -1.14 -6.84 12.94
C GLY A 190 -1.53 -8.32 12.83
N THR A 191 -2.84 -8.55 12.82
CA THR A 191 -3.48 -9.87 12.72
C THR A 191 -3.16 -10.53 11.39
N LEU A 192 -3.38 -11.85 11.32
CA LEU A 192 -3.17 -12.61 10.08
C LEU A 192 -3.98 -12.03 8.90
N SER A 193 -5.22 -11.60 9.12
CA SER A 193 -6.04 -10.94 8.07
C SER A 193 -5.44 -9.61 7.60
N GLU A 194 -5.04 -8.74 8.52
CA GLU A 194 -4.44 -7.44 8.18
C GLU A 194 -3.12 -7.61 7.42
N ARG A 195 -2.34 -8.63 7.77
CA ARG A 195 -1.11 -8.96 7.04
C ARG A 195 -1.39 -9.52 5.63
N TYR A 196 -2.47 -10.29 5.44
CA TYR A 196 -2.90 -10.71 4.11
C TYR A 196 -3.36 -9.52 3.26
N GLU A 197 -4.12 -8.58 3.83
CA GLU A 197 -4.53 -7.36 3.14
C GLU A 197 -3.30 -6.50 2.76
N ALA A 198 -2.30 -6.41 3.63
CA ALA A 198 -1.04 -5.74 3.32
C ALA A 198 -0.31 -6.45 2.16
N ALA A 199 -0.25 -7.78 2.16
CA ALA A 199 0.35 -8.53 1.07
C ALA A 199 -0.41 -8.38 -0.26
N GLU A 200 -1.75 -8.35 -0.24
CA GLU A 200 -2.55 -8.09 -1.43
C GLU A 200 -2.28 -6.68 -2.01
N ARG A 201 -2.14 -5.66 -1.15
CA ARG A 201 -1.74 -4.32 -1.58
C ARG A 201 -0.36 -4.33 -2.22
N LEU A 202 0.61 -5.00 -1.61
CA LEU A 202 1.95 -5.15 -2.17
C LEU A 202 1.95 -5.83 -3.54
N LEU A 203 1.13 -6.87 -3.74
CA LEU A 203 0.99 -7.53 -5.04
C LEU A 203 0.44 -6.56 -6.10
N LYS A 204 -0.55 -5.73 -5.75
CA LYS A 204 -1.08 -4.71 -6.67
C LYS A 204 -0.03 -3.64 -7.03
N LEU A 205 0.82 -3.27 -6.08
CA LEU A 205 1.95 -2.38 -6.35
C LEU A 205 2.98 -3.04 -7.27
N ASP A 206 3.19 -4.35 -7.14
CA ASP A 206 4.07 -5.13 -8.01
C ASP A 206 3.59 -5.17 -9.46
N GLU A 207 2.29 -5.38 -9.67
CA GLU A 207 1.66 -5.32 -10.98
C GLU A 207 1.84 -3.93 -11.61
N LEU A 208 1.64 -2.85 -10.85
CA LEU A 208 1.84 -1.49 -11.32
C LEU A 208 3.31 -1.20 -11.65
N LEU A 209 4.25 -1.68 -10.81
CA LEU A 209 5.68 -1.55 -11.07
C LEU A 209 6.08 -2.27 -12.37
N LEU A 210 5.55 -3.48 -12.61
CA LEU A 210 5.81 -4.22 -13.84
C LEU A 210 5.30 -3.44 -15.06
N GLN A 211 4.09 -2.89 -14.98
CA GLN A 211 3.53 -2.04 -16.05
C GLN A 211 4.41 -0.82 -16.34
N VAL A 212 4.95 -0.17 -15.29
CA VAL A 212 5.90 0.94 -15.45
C VAL A 212 7.17 0.47 -16.15
N GLN A 213 7.75 -0.65 -15.72
CA GLN A 213 8.98 -1.18 -16.29
C GLN A 213 8.81 -1.56 -17.78
N GLU A 214 7.72 -2.26 -18.11
CA GLU A 214 7.37 -2.59 -19.49
C GLU A 214 7.17 -1.34 -20.34
N SER A 215 6.45 -0.33 -19.83
CA SER A 215 6.25 0.93 -20.54
C SER A 215 7.56 1.69 -20.77
N ILE A 216 8.49 1.67 -19.81
CA ILE A 216 9.83 2.26 -19.99
C ILE A 216 10.57 1.55 -21.13
N ASP A 217 10.60 0.23 -21.11
CA ASP A 217 11.32 -0.59 -22.09
C ASP A 217 10.73 -0.50 -23.49
N GLU A 218 9.40 -0.35 -23.61
CA GLU A 218 8.71 -0.28 -24.90
C GLU A 218 8.62 1.14 -25.47
N SER A 219 8.37 2.15 -24.63
CA SER A 219 8.04 3.51 -25.09
C SER A 219 9.20 4.50 -25.01
N VAL A 220 10.19 4.25 -24.16
CA VAL A 220 11.33 5.17 -23.99
C VAL A 220 12.65 4.51 -24.40
N GLY A 221 12.87 3.25 -24.01
CA GLY A 221 14.08 2.48 -24.32
C GLY A 221 14.52 2.50 -25.79
N PRO A 222 13.61 2.33 -26.78
CA PRO A 222 13.98 2.34 -28.19
C PRO A 222 14.53 3.68 -28.68
N TYR A 223 14.17 4.78 -28.02
CA TYR A 223 14.56 6.15 -28.37
C TYR A 223 15.78 6.63 -27.57
N ASP A 224 15.77 6.43 -26.26
CA ASP A 224 16.82 6.89 -25.35
C ASP A 224 17.07 5.89 -24.21
N ASN A 225 18.12 5.08 -24.39
CA ASN A 225 18.57 4.12 -23.38
C ASN A 225 19.00 4.77 -22.06
N ASN A 226 19.55 6.00 -22.09
CA ASN A 226 19.99 6.67 -20.87
C ASN A 226 18.80 7.20 -20.08
N ALA A 227 17.82 7.79 -20.75
CA ALA A 227 16.57 8.22 -20.10
C ALA A 227 15.81 7.01 -19.52
N ALA A 228 15.73 5.91 -20.26
CA ALA A 228 15.13 4.66 -19.78
C ALA A 228 15.83 4.14 -18.52
N ALA A 229 17.16 4.11 -18.49
CA ALA A 229 17.92 3.71 -17.30
C ALA A 229 17.62 4.58 -16.07
N LEU A 230 17.54 5.91 -16.24
CA LEU A 230 17.18 6.83 -15.15
C LEU A 230 15.73 6.63 -14.66
N LEU A 231 14.81 6.29 -15.55
CA LEU A 231 13.42 5.98 -15.18
C LEU A 231 13.33 4.66 -14.40
N HIS A 232 14.11 3.65 -14.77
CA HIS A 232 14.22 2.40 -14.02
C HIS A 232 14.78 2.63 -12.61
N GLU A 233 15.83 3.45 -12.46
CA GLU A 233 16.36 3.82 -11.13
C GLU A 233 15.29 4.50 -10.26
N ARG A 234 14.46 5.37 -10.86
CA ARG A 234 13.33 6.00 -10.16
C ARG A 234 12.24 5.00 -9.78
N ALA A 235 11.94 4.03 -10.64
CA ALA A 235 11.00 2.96 -10.36
C ALA A 235 11.46 2.11 -9.15
N GLU A 236 12.75 1.76 -9.08
CA GLU A 236 13.32 1.05 -7.92
C GLU A 236 13.19 1.85 -6.61
N LEU A 237 13.36 3.17 -6.66
CA LEU A 237 13.18 4.01 -5.47
C LEU A 237 11.72 4.00 -5.01
N CYS A 238 10.77 4.10 -5.94
CA CYS A 238 9.33 4.04 -5.62
C CYS A 238 8.95 2.68 -5.02
N GLN A 239 9.52 1.59 -5.54
CA GLN A 239 9.36 0.24 -5.02
C GLN A 239 9.81 0.14 -3.55
N ARG A 240 11.02 0.60 -3.23
CA ARG A 240 11.55 0.54 -1.85
C ARG A 240 10.73 1.37 -0.86
N MET A 241 10.05 2.40 -1.35
CA MET A 241 9.19 3.28 -0.56
C MET A 241 7.73 2.81 -0.45
N GLU A 242 7.33 1.73 -1.16
CA GLU A 242 5.93 1.30 -1.27
C GLU A 242 4.97 2.43 -1.72
N ASP A 243 5.42 3.36 -2.58
CA ASP A 243 4.66 4.58 -2.92
C ASP A 243 3.84 4.41 -4.22
N GLU A 244 2.56 4.06 -4.05
CA GLU A 244 1.59 3.85 -5.14
C GLU A 244 1.43 5.09 -6.03
N GLN A 245 1.36 6.28 -5.43
CA GLN A 245 1.07 7.50 -6.18
C GLN A 245 2.26 7.85 -7.07
N ARG A 246 3.48 7.73 -6.54
CA ARG A 246 4.68 7.96 -7.34
C ARG A 246 4.84 6.98 -8.49
N LEU A 247 4.43 5.72 -8.32
CA LEU A 247 4.43 4.75 -9.42
C LEU A 247 3.44 5.13 -10.50
N ARG A 248 2.23 5.60 -10.15
CA ARG A 248 1.25 6.09 -11.13
C ARG A 248 1.73 7.35 -11.85
N ASP A 249 2.31 8.29 -11.12
CA ASP A 249 2.83 9.52 -11.70
C ASP A 249 4.01 9.22 -12.64
N LEU A 250 4.85 8.23 -12.28
CA LEU A 250 5.92 7.75 -13.13
C LEU A 250 5.39 7.09 -14.40
N LEU A 251 4.36 6.23 -14.30
CA LEU A 251 3.72 5.62 -15.47
C LEU A 251 3.21 6.69 -16.44
N ALA A 252 2.46 7.67 -15.93
CA ALA A 252 1.93 8.76 -16.76
C ALA A 252 3.05 9.57 -17.43
N GLN A 253 4.16 9.81 -16.71
CA GLN A 253 5.33 10.49 -17.26
C GLN A 253 5.99 9.68 -18.39
N VAL A 254 6.11 8.36 -18.23
CA VAL A 254 6.69 7.47 -19.26
C VAL A 254 5.81 7.44 -20.50
N GLU A 255 4.50 7.31 -20.34
CA GLU A 255 3.53 7.33 -21.44
C GLU A 255 3.51 8.68 -22.18
N GLU A 256 3.65 9.80 -21.47
CA GLU A 256 3.77 11.13 -22.08
C GLU A 256 5.10 11.27 -22.85
N CYS A 257 6.21 10.82 -22.27
CA CYS A 257 7.52 10.82 -22.92
C CYS A 257 7.53 9.97 -24.20
N GLY A 258 6.92 8.78 -24.16
CA GLY A 258 6.81 7.92 -25.34
C GLY A 258 6.01 8.56 -26.46
N ARG A 259 4.86 9.16 -26.13
CA ARG A 259 4.04 9.90 -27.12
C ARG A 259 4.78 11.07 -27.74
N ASP A 260 5.53 11.84 -26.95
CA ASP A 260 6.37 12.94 -27.47
C ASP A 260 7.42 12.42 -28.46
N HIS A 261 8.11 11.31 -28.13
CA HIS A 261 9.09 10.69 -29.04
C HIS A 261 8.45 10.19 -30.34
N ASP A 262 7.29 9.52 -30.26
CA ASP A 262 6.55 9.05 -31.43
C ASP A 262 6.16 10.22 -32.35
N GLU A 263 5.60 11.30 -31.78
CA GLU A 263 5.20 12.50 -32.52
C GLU A 263 6.40 13.17 -33.21
N ARG A 264 7.53 13.26 -32.52
CA ARG A 264 8.78 13.83 -33.06
C ARG A 264 9.38 12.97 -34.16
N LEU A 265 9.37 11.64 -34.03
CA LEU A 265 9.84 10.73 -35.07
C LEU A 265 8.99 10.84 -36.34
N VAL A 266 7.67 10.92 -36.21
CA VAL A 266 6.77 11.14 -37.35
C VAL A 266 7.07 12.48 -38.02
N ALA A 267 7.22 13.57 -37.25
CA ALA A 267 7.53 14.89 -37.81
C ALA A 267 8.89 14.92 -38.53
N LEU A 268 9.89 14.23 -38.00
CA LEU A 268 11.22 14.12 -38.61
C LEU A 268 11.18 13.28 -39.91
N GLN A 269 10.46 12.16 -39.91
CA GLN A 269 10.24 11.34 -41.10
C GLN A 269 9.53 12.15 -42.20
N ASP A 270 8.47 12.89 -41.85
CA ASP A 270 7.75 13.77 -42.77
C ASP A 270 8.68 14.82 -43.41
N GLU A 271 9.60 15.39 -42.65
CA GLU A 271 10.57 16.36 -43.17
C GLU A 271 11.59 15.70 -44.11
N HIS A 272 12.10 14.51 -43.76
CA HIS A 272 12.95 13.72 -44.65
C HIS A 272 12.25 13.36 -45.96
N ASP A 273 10.98 12.96 -45.91
CA ASP A 273 10.20 12.59 -47.08
C ASP A 273 9.87 13.79 -47.97
N ARG A 274 9.65 14.97 -47.38
CA ARG A 274 9.54 16.23 -48.13
C ARG A 274 10.82 16.56 -48.87
N LEU A 275 11.97 16.41 -48.22
CA LEU A 275 13.28 16.66 -48.85
C LEU A 275 13.54 15.65 -49.99
N ARG A 276 13.28 14.36 -49.77
CA ARG A 276 13.39 13.32 -50.81
C ARG A 276 12.47 13.61 -52.00
N THR A 277 11.21 13.98 -51.74
CA THR A 277 10.24 14.36 -52.78
C THR A 277 10.68 15.60 -53.57
N ALA A 278 11.37 16.54 -52.92
CA ALA A 278 11.95 17.71 -53.58
C ALA A 278 13.22 17.40 -54.40
N GLY A 279 13.64 16.14 -54.46
CA GLY A 279 14.78 15.67 -55.26
C GLY A 279 16.11 15.61 -54.50
N PHE A 280 16.12 15.81 -53.18
CA PHE A 280 17.34 15.67 -52.38
C PHE A 280 17.63 14.22 -52.03
N HIS A 281 18.90 13.85 -52.02
CA HIS A 281 19.37 12.54 -51.61
C HIS A 281 19.96 12.65 -50.21
N LEU A 282 19.34 11.93 -49.27
CA LEU A 282 19.71 11.89 -47.86
C LEU A 282 20.36 10.54 -47.55
N GLU A 283 21.43 10.53 -46.76
CA GLU A 283 22.09 9.30 -46.30
C GLU A 283 21.31 8.55 -45.20
N ALA A 284 20.31 9.22 -44.61
CA ALA A 284 19.46 8.67 -43.57
C ALA A 284 18.67 7.45 -44.08
N ARG A 285 18.43 6.48 -43.17
CA ARG A 285 17.58 5.32 -43.43
C ARG A 285 16.16 5.73 -43.83
N ASP A 286 15.47 4.84 -44.52
CA ASP A 286 14.07 5.00 -44.92
C ASP A 286 13.28 3.69 -44.74
N PRO A 287 12.33 3.61 -43.78
CA PRO A 287 11.97 4.64 -42.80
C PRO A 287 12.99 4.76 -41.65
N LEU A 288 13.02 5.93 -41.00
CA LEU A 288 13.76 6.17 -39.76
C LEU A 288 13.28 5.23 -38.64
N GLN A 289 14.20 4.81 -37.79
CA GLN A 289 13.91 3.98 -36.61
C GLN A 289 13.90 4.83 -35.33
N PRO A 290 13.27 4.37 -34.23
CA PRO A 290 13.30 5.06 -32.93
C PRO A 290 14.70 5.48 -32.47
N ALA A 291 15.69 4.59 -32.64
CA ALA A 291 17.08 4.84 -32.26
C ALA A 291 17.76 5.97 -33.07
N ASP A 292 17.20 6.32 -34.23
CA ASP A 292 17.72 7.36 -35.11
C ASP A 292 17.23 8.76 -34.68
N LEU A 293 16.13 8.85 -33.92
CA LEU A 293 15.43 10.11 -33.61
C LEU A 293 16.37 11.20 -33.09
N LEU A 294 17.01 10.96 -31.95
CA LEU A 294 17.79 11.99 -31.26
C LEU A 294 19.00 12.45 -32.08
N ALA A 295 19.67 11.52 -32.76
CA ALA A 295 20.84 11.84 -33.59
C ALA A 295 20.45 12.74 -34.77
N HIS A 296 19.33 12.42 -35.42
CA HIS A 296 18.85 13.17 -36.57
C HIS A 296 18.23 14.52 -36.20
N GLU A 297 17.57 14.64 -35.05
CA GLU A 297 17.07 15.94 -34.57
C GLU A 297 18.20 16.93 -34.30
N VAL A 298 19.30 16.48 -33.71
CA VAL A 298 20.49 17.33 -33.49
C VAL A 298 21.05 17.83 -34.81
N GLY A 299 21.08 16.97 -35.84
CA GLY A 299 21.60 17.31 -37.18
C GLY A 299 20.61 18.03 -38.10
N LEU A 300 19.34 18.19 -37.71
CA LEU A 300 18.28 18.67 -38.61
C LEU A 300 18.51 20.12 -39.07
N VAL A 301 18.97 20.98 -38.17
CA VAL A 301 19.24 22.40 -38.48
C VAL A 301 20.38 22.51 -39.50
N ASP A 302 21.44 21.73 -39.32
CA ASP A 302 22.59 21.70 -40.23
C ASP A 302 22.18 21.12 -41.59
N LEU A 303 21.38 20.05 -41.60
CA LEU A 303 20.82 19.49 -42.83
C LEU A 303 19.99 20.52 -43.60
N GLN A 304 19.12 21.27 -42.92
CA GLN A 304 18.33 22.33 -43.55
C GLN A 304 19.20 23.45 -44.11
N ALA A 305 20.29 23.81 -43.40
CA ALA A 305 21.25 24.80 -43.88
C ALA A 305 21.99 24.32 -45.14
N ASP A 306 22.41 23.06 -45.18
CA ASP A 306 23.08 22.45 -46.33
C ASP A 306 22.15 22.31 -47.53
N VAL A 307 20.89 21.93 -47.32
CA VAL A 307 19.86 21.96 -48.38
C VAL A 307 19.68 23.37 -48.94
N ALA A 308 19.63 24.39 -48.09
CA ALA A 308 19.49 25.78 -48.52
C ALA A 308 20.71 26.28 -49.31
N ARG A 309 21.93 25.90 -48.87
CA ARG A 309 23.18 26.17 -49.58
C ARG A 309 23.20 25.50 -50.95
N LEU A 310 22.86 24.21 -51.01
CA LEU A 310 22.82 23.44 -52.26
C LEU A 310 21.84 24.08 -53.24
N ARG A 311 20.62 24.42 -52.80
CA ARG A 311 19.63 25.12 -53.65
C ARG A 311 20.16 26.43 -54.22
N ARG A 312 20.87 27.22 -53.40
CA ARG A 312 21.43 28.50 -53.83
C ARG A 312 22.54 28.30 -54.87
N ALA A 313 23.48 27.39 -54.60
CA ALA A 313 24.58 27.09 -55.51
C ALA A 313 24.05 26.52 -56.83
N TRP A 314 23.11 25.58 -56.77
CA TRP A 314 22.45 25.01 -57.95
C TRP A 314 21.74 26.08 -58.78
N GLY A 315 20.97 26.96 -58.14
CA GLY A 315 20.29 28.08 -58.81
C GLY A 315 21.24 29.02 -59.55
N ALA A 316 22.42 29.28 -58.99
CA ALA A 316 23.47 30.09 -59.61
C ALA A 316 24.21 29.35 -60.74
N LEU A 317 24.34 28.02 -60.64
CA LEU A 317 24.98 27.18 -61.66
C LEU A 317 24.12 27.00 -62.92
N ILE A 318 22.79 26.93 -62.81
CA ILE A 318 21.88 26.76 -63.97
C ILE A 318 22.18 27.71 -65.14
N PRO A 319 22.31 29.04 -64.96
CA PRO A 319 22.67 29.93 -66.06
C PRO A 319 24.10 29.74 -66.57
N MET A 320 25.05 29.33 -65.73
CA MET A 320 26.44 29.07 -66.13
C MET A 320 26.62 27.76 -66.89
N ALA A 321 25.85 26.73 -66.56
CA ALA A 321 25.84 25.45 -67.27
C ALA A 321 25.50 25.61 -68.77
N ARG A 322 24.78 26.69 -69.14
CA ARG A 322 24.51 27.05 -70.54
C ARG A 322 25.73 27.60 -71.28
N LEU A 323 26.71 28.14 -70.55
CA LEU A 323 27.94 28.73 -71.08
C LEU A 323 29.09 27.73 -71.15
N PHE A 324 29.06 26.69 -70.30
CA PHE A 324 30.11 25.67 -70.20
C PHE A 324 29.53 24.25 -70.29
N PRO A 325 29.17 23.76 -71.50
CA PRO A 325 28.53 22.46 -71.70
C PRO A 325 29.38 21.27 -71.23
N GLU A 326 30.70 21.42 -71.24
CA GLU A 326 31.67 20.42 -70.78
C GLU A 326 31.52 20.03 -69.30
N ALA A 327 30.95 20.91 -68.47
CA ALA A 327 30.71 20.65 -67.04
C ALA A 327 29.41 19.87 -66.76
N GLY A 328 28.63 19.53 -67.79
CA GLY A 328 27.28 18.95 -67.62
C GLY A 328 27.24 17.59 -66.93
N ALA A 329 28.24 16.73 -67.15
CA ALA A 329 28.28 15.41 -66.51
C ALA A 329 28.57 15.50 -65.00
N GLU A 330 29.44 16.43 -64.61
CA GLU A 330 29.82 16.70 -63.21
C GLU A 330 28.66 17.36 -62.45
N LEU A 331 27.96 18.31 -63.10
CA LEU A 331 26.74 18.90 -62.55
C LEU A 331 25.65 17.85 -62.30
N SER A 332 25.41 16.95 -63.25
CA SER A 332 24.40 15.90 -63.09
C SER A 332 24.75 14.92 -61.96
N ALA A 333 26.04 14.71 -61.66
CA ALA A 333 26.47 13.85 -60.56
C ALA A 333 26.25 14.50 -59.17
N LEU A 334 26.28 15.83 -59.11
CA LEU A 334 26.09 16.61 -57.87
C LEU A 334 24.62 17.00 -57.62
N GLU A 335 23.72 16.73 -58.57
CA GLU A 335 22.30 17.09 -58.45
C GLU A 335 21.65 16.39 -57.24
N GLY A 336 21.08 17.19 -56.33
CA GLY A 336 20.36 16.69 -55.16
C GLY A 336 21.24 16.08 -54.05
N GLN A 337 22.55 15.89 -54.25
CA GLN A 337 23.46 15.26 -53.29
C GLN A 337 23.82 16.23 -52.14
N VAL A 338 23.02 16.24 -51.07
CA VAL A 338 23.17 17.20 -49.96
C VAL A 338 24.56 17.13 -49.29
N HIS A 339 25.09 15.92 -49.13
CA HIS A 339 26.42 15.71 -48.54
C HIS A 339 27.58 16.27 -49.39
N LEU A 340 27.35 16.58 -50.67
CA LEU A 340 28.35 17.14 -51.61
C LEU A 340 28.18 18.64 -51.84
N VAL A 341 27.44 19.35 -50.98
CA VAL A 341 27.18 20.80 -51.14
C VAL A 341 28.46 21.63 -51.28
N GLY A 342 29.55 21.26 -50.59
CA GLY A 342 30.84 21.95 -50.70
C GLY A 342 31.53 21.76 -52.06
N GLU A 343 31.38 20.59 -52.68
CA GLU A 343 31.91 20.33 -54.04
C GLU A 343 31.13 21.14 -55.07
N LEU A 344 29.81 21.25 -54.91
CA LEU A 344 28.96 22.06 -55.77
C LEU A 344 29.30 23.57 -55.67
N GLU A 345 29.55 24.07 -54.46
CA GLU A 345 29.99 25.46 -54.25
C GLU A 345 31.38 25.71 -54.85
N SER A 346 32.31 24.76 -54.75
CA SER A 346 33.65 24.86 -55.35
C SER A 346 33.57 24.91 -56.88
N LEU A 347 32.73 24.07 -57.49
CA LEU A 347 32.49 24.09 -58.94
C LEU A 347 31.89 25.44 -59.40
N LEU A 348 30.98 26.01 -58.61
CA LEU A 348 30.42 27.33 -58.87
C LEU A 348 31.49 28.42 -58.85
N GLU A 349 32.39 28.41 -57.88
CA GLU A 349 33.50 29.37 -57.80
C GLU A 349 34.45 29.25 -59.01
N GLU A 350 34.81 28.02 -59.40
CA GLU A 350 35.68 27.78 -60.54
C GLU A 350 35.07 28.31 -61.85
N LEU A 351 33.82 27.97 -62.13
CA LEU A 351 33.13 28.41 -63.35
C LEU A 351 32.89 29.93 -63.35
N THR A 352 32.70 30.54 -62.17
CA THR A 352 32.60 32.00 -62.05
C THR A 352 33.95 32.68 -62.32
N GLY A 353 35.06 32.07 -61.88
CA GLY A 353 36.42 32.59 -62.12
C GLY A 353 36.92 32.45 -63.55
N ARG A 354 36.33 31.55 -64.34
CA ARG A 354 36.63 31.36 -65.78
C ARG A 354 35.90 32.35 -66.70
N ARG A 355 34.92 33.09 -66.16
CA ARG A 355 34.16 34.12 -66.86
C ARG A 355 34.92 35.44 -66.89
#